data_AF-A0A0F2QPV1-F1
#
_entry.id   AF-A0A0F2QPV1-F1
#
_cell.length_a   1.000
_cell.length_b   1.000
_cell.length_c   1.000
_cell.angle_alpha   90.00
_cell.angle_beta   90.00
_cell.angle_gamma   90.00
#
_symmetry.space_group_name_H-M   'P 1'
#
loop_
_entity.id
_entity.type
_entity.pdbx_description
1 polymer ?
#
loop_
_entity_poly.entity_id
_entity_poly.type
_entity_poly.pdbx_seq_one_letter_code
_entity_poly.pdbx_strand_id
1 'polypeptide(L)' 'MRRCRPSINSHLRDPHTRIWKKDMKQYTCTDYRQEMILLSLQRRLADPTLDEHEKQHLQEQIRKLEADMGM' A
#
# COMPACT_ATOMS: atom_id res chain seq x y z
N MET A 1 -34.25 -47.65 9.47
CA MET A 1 -33.30 -48.76 9.23
C MET A 1 -31.91 -48.36 9.74
N ARG A 2 -31.14 -49.34 10.24
CA ARG A 2 -29.66 -49.41 10.47
C ARG A 2 -28.91 -48.15 10.96
N ARG A 3 -28.29 -48.28 12.15
CA ARG A 3 -27.19 -47.43 12.65
C ARG A 3 -25.91 -47.69 11.86
N CYS A 4 -24.99 -46.72 11.81
CA CYS A 4 -23.53 -46.94 12.02
C CYS A 4 -22.78 -45.61 12.12
N ARG A 5 -22.00 -45.43 13.20
CA ARG A 5 -20.97 -44.39 13.36
C ARG A 5 -19.63 -45.10 13.48
N PRO A 6 -18.66 -44.76 12.63
CA PRO A 6 -17.38 -44.16 13.04
C PRO A 6 -17.39 -42.64 12.71
N SER A 7 -16.34 -41.83 12.88
CA SER A 7 -14.96 -42.12 13.23
C SER A 7 -14.32 -41.02 14.11
N ILE A 8 -13.02 -41.18 14.36
CA ILE A 8 -12.06 -40.27 14.96
C ILE A 8 -11.10 -39.83 13.84
N ASN A 9 -10.85 -38.52 13.67
CA ASN A 9 -9.46 -38.10 13.46
C ASN A 9 -9.20 -36.67 13.96
N SER A 10 -8.86 -36.57 15.24
CA SER A 10 -8.41 -35.35 15.90
C SER A 10 -6.94 -35.08 15.57
N HIS A 11 -6.63 -34.60 14.35
CA HIS A 11 -5.23 -34.43 13.92
C HIS A 11 -4.87 -33.28 12.97
N LEU A 12 -5.67 -32.20 12.94
CA LEU A 12 -5.24 -30.93 12.33
C LEU A 12 -5.46 -29.75 13.31
N ARG A 13 -4.64 -29.75 14.37
CA ARG A 13 -4.23 -28.52 15.06
C ARG A 13 -2.76 -28.28 14.71
N ASP A 14 -2.51 -27.78 13.50
CA ASP A 14 -1.18 -27.34 13.08
C ASP A 14 -0.71 -26.15 13.92
N PRO A 15 0.41 -26.24 14.66
CA PRO A 15 0.95 -25.09 15.39
C PRO A 15 1.81 -24.16 14.51
N HIS A 16 1.90 -24.41 13.19
CA HIS A 16 2.90 -23.80 12.31
C HIS A 16 2.52 -22.46 11.63
N THR A 17 1.35 -21.89 11.90
CA THR A 17 0.93 -20.59 11.31
C THR A 17 1.43 -19.34 12.05
N ARG A 18 2.47 -19.46 12.90
CA ARG A 18 2.94 -18.38 13.79
C ARG A 18 4.12 -17.52 13.25
N ILE A 19 4.30 -17.38 11.93
CA ILE A 19 5.42 -16.57 11.38
C ILE A 19 5.06 -15.70 10.15
N TRP A 20 3.86 -15.12 10.08
CA TRP A 20 3.54 -14.13 9.02
C TRP A 20 2.73 -12.91 9.49
N LYS A 21 2.94 -12.45 10.74
CA LYS A 21 2.66 -11.04 11.09
C LYS A 21 3.76 -10.14 10.51
N LYS A 22 3.84 -10.09 9.18
CA LYS A 22 4.49 -8.99 8.47
C LYS A 22 3.47 -7.87 8.45
N ASP A 23 3.83 -6.70 8.96
CA ASP A 23 2.88 -5.60 9.18
C ASP A 23 2.19 -5.20 7.88
N MET A 24 0.97 -5.70 7.69
CA MET A 24 0.10 -5.27 6.62
C MET A 24 -0.45 -3.89 7.00
N LYS A 25 0.40 -2.86 6.83
CA LYS A 25 -0.06 -1.48 6.69
C LYS A 25 -1.21 -1.53 5.68
N GLN A 26 -2.42 -1.31 6.17
CA GLN A 26 -3.61 -1.38 5.34
C GLN A 26 -3.49 -0.22 4.36
N TYR A 27 -3.27 -0.52 3.08
CA TYR A 27 -3.19 0.50 2.05
C TYR A 27 -4.54 1.22 1.99
N THR A 28 -4.53 2.49 2.36
CA THR A 28 -5.73 3.29 2.54
C THR A 28 -6.08 4.06 1.26
N CYS A 29 -7.32 4.55 1.20
CA CYS A 29 -7.72 5.51 0.19
C CYS A 29 -6.90 6.83 0.25
N THR A 30 -6.26 7.13 1.38
CA THR A 30 -5.37 8.28 1.55
C THR A 30 -4.04 8.03 0.84
N ASP A 31 -3.42 6.86 1.04
CA ASP A 31 -2.17 6.47 0.37
C ASP A 31 -2.34 6.52 -1.15
N TYR A 32 -3.41 5.88 -1.66
CA TYR A 32 -3.78 5.93 -3.09
C TYR A 32 -3.95 7.36 -3.59
N ARG A 33 -4.62 8.24 -2.82
CA ARG A 33 -4.83 9.63 -3.20
C ARG A 33 -3.51 10.41 -3.24
N GLN A 34 -2.62 10.20 -2.28
CA GLN A 34 -1.31 10.84 -2.25
C GLN A 34 -0.45 10.37 -3.44
N GLU A 35 -0.43 9.08 -3.76
CA GLU A 35 0.23 8.53 -4.94
C GLU A 35 -0.32 9.11 -6.25
N MET A 36 -1.64 9.28 -6.39
CA MET A 36 -2.23 9.91 -7.58
C MET A 36 -1.86 11.40 -7.69
N ILE A 37 -1.76 12.13 -6.58
CA ILE A 37 -1.30 13.52 -6.57
C ILE A 37 0.19 13.57 -6.98
N LEU A 38 1.04 12.74 -6.37
CA LEU A 38 2.47 12.65 -6.68
C LEU A 38 2.71 12.37 -8.17
N LEU A 39 2.01 11.38 -8.73
CA LEU A 39 2.05 11.05 -10.16
C LEU A 39 1.62 12.23 -11.05
N SER A 40 0.63 13.02 -10.63
CA SER A 40 0.19 14.21 -11.38
C SER A 40 1.24 15.33 -11.36
N LEU A 41 1.91 15.55 -10.24
CA LEU A 41 2.98 16.54 -10.11
C LEU A 41 4.22 16.14 -10.92
N GLN A 42 4.61 14.87 -10.87
CA GLN A 42 5.71 14.32 -11.68
C GLN A 42 5.43 14.45 -13.19
N ARG A 43 4.19 14.16 -13.63
CA ARG A 43 3.79 14.34 -15.03
C ARG A 43 3.87 15.79 -15.49
N ARG A 44 3.46 16.74 -14.63
CA ARG A 44 3.62 18.18 -14.93
C ARG A 44 5.09 18.56 -15.00
N LEU A 45 5.91 18.14 -14.04
CA LEU A 45 7.35 18.43 -14.01
C LEU A 45 8.14 17.87 -15.21
N ALA A 46 7.60 16.85 -15.89
CA ALA A 46 8.15 16.30 -17.13
C ALA A 46 7.76 17.10 -18.41
N ASP A 47 6.94 18.15 -18.29
CA ASP A 47 6.56 19.02 -19.41
C ASP A 47 7.73 19.93 -19.80
N PRO A 48 8.22 19.89 -21.05
CA PRO A 48 9.35 20.70 -21.51
C PRO A 48 9.01 22.18 -21.72
N THR A 49 7.74 22.58 -21.62
CA THR A 49 7.29 23.98 -21.79
C THR A 49 7.25 24.77 -20.49
N LEU A 50 7.54 24.10 -19.37
CA LEU A 50 7.31 24.60 -18.01
C LEU A 50 8.45 25.51 -17.53
N ASP A 51 8.12 26.67 -16.97
CA ASP A 51 9.11 27.67 -16.54
C ASP A 51 9.92 27.19 -15.32
N GLU A 52 11.16 27.66 -15.18
CA GLU A 52 12.05 27.22 -14.08
C GLU A 52 11.48 27.58 -12.70
N HIS A 53 10.72 28.68 -12.57
CA HIS A 53 10.03 29.04 -11.33
C HIS A 53 8.87 28.07 -11.01
N GLU A 54 8.06 27.72 -12.01
CA GLU A 54 6.98 26.73 -11.83
C GLU A 54 7.53 25.34 -11.53
N LYS A 55 8.66 24.98 -12.15
CA LYS A 55 9.38 23.71 -11.93
C LYS A 55 9.93 23.61 -10.51
N GLN A 56 10.53 24.69 -9.99
CA GLN A 56 10.93 24.76 -8.57
C GLN A 56 9.72 24.62 -7.64
N HIS A 57 8.60 25.27 -7.96
CA HIS A 57 7.38 25.16 -7.15
C HIS A 57 6.81 23.73 -7.14
N LEU A 58 6.79 23.04 -8.29
CA LEU A 58 6.39 21.63 -8.38
C LEU A 58 7.33 20.71 -7.59
N GLN A 59 8.65 20.94 -7.65
CA GLN A 59 9.62 20.19 -6.83
C GLN A 59 9.38 20.36 -5.33
N GLU A 60 9.04 21.56 -4.87
CA GLU A 60 8.75 21.82 -3.46
C GLU A 60 7.43 21.15 -3.02
N GLN A 61 6.41 21.15 -3.88
CA GLN A 61 5.16 20.41 -3.63
C GLN A 61 5.39 18.90 -3.54
N ILE A 62 6.22 18.33 -4.43
CA ILE A 62 6.60 16.91 -4.41
C ILE A 62 7.31 16.57 -3.09
N ARG A 63 8.34 17.33 -2.69
CA ARG A 63 9.07 17.09 -1.43
C ARG A 63 8.18 17.12 -0.19
N LYS A 64 7.20 18.05 -0.14
CA LYS A 64 6.25 18.12 0.98
C LYS A 64 5.36 16.89 1.02
N LEU A 65 4.86 16.45 -0.14
CA LEU A 65 4.03 15.26 -0.25
C LEU A 65 4.78 13.96 0.09
N GLU A 66 6.04 13.82 -0.35
CA GLU A 66 6.91 12.69 0.00
C GLU A 66 7.16 12.63 1.51
N ALA A 67 7.44 13.77 2.15
CA ALA A 67 7.59 13.86 3.61
C ALA A 67 6.28 13.52 4.36
N ASP A 68 5.12 13.97 3.88
CA ASP A 68 3.81 13.63 4.44
C ASP A 68 3.45 12.13 4.27
N MET A 69 3.99 11.47 3.23
CA MET A 69 3.89 10.01 3.01
C MET A 69 4.91 9.22 3.84
N GLY A 70 5.93 9.88 4.41
CA GLY A 70 7.02 9.25 5.15
C GLY A 70 7.99 8.47 4.26
N MET A 71 8.27 9.00 3.05
CA MET A 71 9.29 8.52 2.12
C MET A 71 10.60 9.31 2.27
#